data_AF-A0A0J0XZL7-F1
#
_entry.id   AF-A0A0J0XZL7-F1
#
_cell.length_a   1.000
_cell.length_b   1.000
_cell.length_c   1.000
_cell.angle_alpha   90.00
_cell.angle_beta   90.00
_cell.angle_gamma   90.00
#
_symmetry.space_group_name_H-M   'P 1'
#
loop_
_entity.id
_entity.type
_entity.pdbx_description
1 polymer ?
#
loop_
_entity_poly.entity_id
_entity_poly.type
_entity_poly.pdbx_seq_one_letter_code
_entity_poly.pdbx_strand_id
1 'polypeptide(L)'
;MDAIVIPADNVPADLRPIEQTLKRAAELKKVDPVVSYWCCFWAAQKALKIPNRSREGTSFLMRVLDALEEMKAALGDNEAVTNEAVGSAHVESFALKVFLGADNADRAGDFSKATIRKFVVAGQFIDVLNAFETGMSEEMSQKAKYAKWKAADLAKCLREGRTPVPGPREYTYGTSNSSRGPDGGRARRPRGRRGRRGRRGAA
;
A
#
# COMPACT_ATOMS: atom_id res chain seq x y z
N MET A 1 1.07 -12.60 25.83
CA MET A 1 0.97 -11.41 24.96
C MET A 1 1.24 -10.10 25.69
N ASP A 2 0.53 -9.73 26.78
CA ASP A 2 0.66 -8.39 27.38
C ASP A 2 2.07 -7.95 27.84
N ALA A 3 2.93 -8.89 28.23
CA ALA A 3 4.31 -8.58 28.65
C ALA A 3 5.28 -8.36 27.47
N ILE A 4 4.93 -8.79 26.26
CA ILE A 4 5.87 -8.84 25.12
C ILE A 4 6.05 -7.46 24.51
N VAL A 5 7.28 -6.98 24.38
CA VAL A 5 7.57 -5.64 23.85
C VAL A 5 7.90 -5.73 22.37
N ILE A 6 7.02 -5.19 21.51
CA ILE A 6 7.31 -5.05 20.08
C ILE A 6 8.09 -3.75 19.89
N PRO A 7 9.34 -3.78 19.40
CA PRO A 7 10.11 -2.55 19.16
C PRO A 7 9.45 -1.74 18.05
N ALA A 8 8.90 -0.57 18.39
CA ALA A 8 8.24 0.33 17.42
C ALA A 8 8.72 1.79 17.51
N ASP A 9 9.50 2.12 18.54
CA ASP A 9 10.09 3.44 18.78
C ASP A 9 11.58 3.45 18.43
N ASN A 10 12.11 4.63 18.13
CA ASN A 10 13.53 4.83 17.77
C ASN A 10 14.01 3.87 16.67
N VAL A 11 13.19 3.69 15.64
CA VAL A 11 13.53 2.83 14.50
C VAL A 11 14.71 3.46 13.73
N PRO A 12 15.82 2.73 13.54
CA PRO A 12 16.98 3.23 12.81
C PRO A 12 16.63 3.71 11.39
N ALA A 13 17.37 4.68 10.88
CA ALA A 13 17.03 5.35 9.61
C ALA A 13 16.99 4.38 8.41
N ASP A 14 17.87 3.38 8.40
CA ASP A 14 17.92 2.29 7.42
C ASP A 14 16.72 1.34 7.51
N LEU A 15 16.01 1.31 8.64
CA LEU A 15 14.81 0.49 8.87
C LEU A 15 13.50 1.30 8.83
N ARG A 16 13.54 2.58 8.46
CA ARG A 16 12.33 3.43 8.32
C ARG A 16 11.20 2.79 7.48
N PRO A 17 11.46 2.00 6.41
CA PRO A 17 10.39 1.34 5.66
C PRO A 17 9.49 0.39 6.48
N ILE A 18 9.96 -0.10 7.63
CA ILE A 18 9.21 -1.05 8.46
C ILE A 18 8.55 -0.40 9.69
N GLU A 19 8.95 0.84 10.03
CA GLU A 19 8.50 1.57 11.23
C GLU A 19 6.98 1.59 11.37
N GLN A 20 6.29 1.96 10.29
CA GLN A 20 4.83 2.08 10.33
C GLN A 20 4.15 0.72 10.54
N THR A 21 4.71 -0.36 10.02
CA THR A 21 4.17 -1.72 10.19
C THR A 21 4.35 -2.19 11.64
N LEU A 22 5.50 -1.88 12.26
CA LEU A 22 5.76 -2.17 13.68
C LEU A 22 4.83 -1.39 14.61
N LYS A 23 4.57 -0.11 14.32
CA LYS A 23 3.59 0.69 15.08
C LYS A 23 2.20 0.06 15.03
N ARG A 24 1.77 -0.43 13.85
CA ARG A 24 0.49 -1.18 13.74
C ARG A 24 0.50 -2.46 14.57
N ALA A 25 1.60 -3.23 14.54
CA ALA A 25 1.74 -4.44 15.34
C ALA A 25 1.59 -4.14 16.84
N ALA A 26 2.26 -3.10 17.34
CA ALA A 26 2.19 -2.68 18.74
C ALA A 26 0.77 -2.27 19.17
N GLU A 27 0.05 -1.51 18.32
CA GLU A 27 -1.33 -1.09 18.59
C GLU A 27 -2.32 -2.27 18.65
N LEU A 28 -2.11 -3.28 17.81
CA LEU A 28 -3.00 -4.44 17.73
C LEU A 28 -2.75 -5.49 18.81
N LYS A 29 -1.66 -5.41 19.55
CA LYS A 29 -1.27 -6.41 20.54
C LYS A 29 -2.39 -6.83 21.51
N LYS A 30 -3.28 -5.89 21.89
CA LYS A 30 -4.45 -6.15 22.74
C LYS A 30 -5.75 -6.35 21.97
N VAL A 31 -5.89 -5.73 20.80
CA VAL A 31 -7.13 -5.75 20.01
C VAL A 31 -7.24 -7.04 19.23
N ASP A 32 -6.16 -7.44 18.57
CA ASP A 32 -6.04 -8.67 17.81
C ASP A 32 -4.57 -9.16 17.83
N PRO A 33 -4.21 -10.03 18.79
CA PRO A 33 -2.85 -10.55 18.93
C PRO A 33 -2.33 -11.31 17.71
N VAL A 34 -3.23 -11.94 16.93
CA VAL A 34 -2.87 -12.70 15.73
C VAL A 34 -2.45 -11.73 14.62
N VAL A 35 -3.26 -10.69 14.35
CA VAL A 35 -2.90 -9.68 13.34
C VAL A 35 -1.66 -8.89 13.79
N SER A 36 -1.51 -8.64 15.09
CA SER A 36 -0.29 -8.07 15.67
C SER A 36 0.95 -8.90 15.32
N TYR A 37 0.88 -10.22 15.50
CA TYR A 37 1.96 -11.15 15.13
C TYR A 37 2.30 -11.07 13.64
N TRP A 38 1.30 -11.16 12.75
CA TRP A 38 1.54 -11.13 11.31
C TRP A 38 2.05 -9.76 10.82
N CYS A 39 1.65 -8.65 11.44
CA CYS A 39 2.24 -7.34 11.17
C CYS A 39 3.73 -7.30 11.55
N CYS A 40 4.08 -7.82 12.73
CA CYS A 40 5.47 -7.89 13.18
C CYS A 40 6.30 -8.81 12.26
N PHE A 41 5.73 -9.95 11.86
CA PHE A 41 6.37 -10.92 10.97
C PHE A 41 6.65 -10.31 9.59
N TRP A 42 5.68 -9.58 9.03
CA TRP A 42 5.86 -8.85 7.79
C TRP A 42 6.95 -7.77 7.88
N ALA A 43 6.98 -7.04 8.99
CA ALA A 43 8.02 -6.03 9.24
C ALA A 43 9.41 -6.67 9.28
N ALA A 44 9.57 -7.80 9.97
CA ALA A 44 10.82 -8.54 10.02
C ALA A 44 11.27 -9.04 8.63
N GLN A 45 10.36 -9.65 7.86
CA GLN A 45 10.66 -10.08 6.49
C GLN A 45 11.12 -8.91 5.59
N LYS A 46 10.45 -7.76 5.69
CA LYS A 46 10.86 -6.54 4.97
C LYS A 46 12.23 -6.06 5.41
N ALA A 47 12.49 -6.00 6.71
CA ALA A 47 13.78 -5.57 7.22
C ALA A 47 14.91 -6.50 6.78
N LEU A 48 14.69 -7.82 6.79
CA LEU A 48 15.66 -8.82 6.33
C LEU A 48 16.11 -8.57 4.88
N LYS A 49 15.21 -8.08 4.03
CA LYS A 49 15.47 -7.76 2.62
C LYS A 49 16.25 -6.44 2.39
N ILE A 50 16.44 -5.62 3.42
CA ILE A 50 17.19 -4.35 3.30
C ILE A 50 18.70 -4.66 3.28
N PRO A 51 19.44 -4.32 2.20
CA PRO A 51 20.88 -4.52 2.12
C PRO A 51 21.65 -3.48 2.94
N ASN A 52 22.91 -3.76 3.28
CA ASN A 52 23.83 -2.83 3.93
C ASN A 52 23.29 -2.18 5.23
N ARG A 53 22.53 -2.93 6.04
CA ARG A 53 22.04 -2.45 7.33
C ARG A 53 23.20 -2.07 8.24
N SER A 54 23.02 -0.99 8.97
CA SER A 54 23.93 -0.55 10.02
C SER A 54 24.00 -1.58 11.16
N ARG A 55 25.02 -1.45 12.02
CA ARG A 55 25.10 -2.24 13.25
C ARG A 55 23.89 -2.01 14.15
N GLU A 56 23.42 -0.77 14.22
CA GLU A 56 22.24 -0.37 14.98
C GLU A 56 20.97 -0.99 14.39
N GLY A 57 20.77 -0.89 13.07
CA GLY A 57 19.66 -1.54 12.36
C GLY A 57 19.65 -3.05 12.54
N THR A 58 20.81 -3.70 12.49
CA THR A 58 20.93 -5.14 12.76
C THR A 58 20.53 -5.48 14.21
N SER A 59 20.98 -4.69 15.18
CA SER A 59 20.64 -4.89 16.60
C SER A 59 19.16 -4.61 16.88
N PHE A 60 18.55 -3.67 16.15
CA PHE A 60 17.12 -3.42 16.21
C PHE A 60 16.33 -4.60 15.63
N LEU A 61 16.75 -5.13 14.48
CA LEU A 61 16.10 -6.28 13.86
C LEU A 61 16.16 -7.53 14.74
N MET A 62 17.29 -7.78 15.42
CA MET A 62 17.38 -8.88 16.39
C MET A 62 16.28 -8.79 17.45
N ARG A 63 16.07 -7.60 18.05
CA ARG A 63 14.98 -7.39 19.02
C ARG A 63 13.57 -7.61 18.44
N VAL A 64 13.38 -7.31 17.15
CA VAL A 64 12.11 -7.59 16.46
C VAL A 64 11.91 -9.10 16.30
N LEU A 65 12.98 -9.84 16.00
CA LEU A 65 12.94 -11.31 15.90
C LEU A 65 12.71 -11.95 17.28
N ASP A 66 13.38 -11.47 18.34
CA ASP A 66 13.16 -11.94 19.72
C ASP A 66 11.68 -11.76 20.12
N ALA A 67 11.11 -10.59 19.83
CA ALA A 67 9.69 -10.32 20.07
C ALA A 67 8.77 -11.27 19.28
N LEU A 68 9.13 -11.63 18.04
CA LEU A 68 8.37 -12.59 17.25
C LEU A 68 8.40 -14.00 17.84
N GLU A 69 9.55 -14.45 18.35
CA GLU A 69 9.69 -15.73 19.02
C GLU A 69 8.84 -15.78 20.29
N GLU A 70 8.86 -14.71 21.10
CA GLU A 70 8.00 -14.58 22.28
C GLU A 70 6.51 -14.59 21.91
N MET A 71 6.12 -13.86 20.85
CA MET A 71 4.73 -13.82 20.39
C MET A 71 4.26 -15.18 19.90
N LYS A 72 5.11 -15.89 19.14
CA LYS A 72 4.81 -17.23 18.63
C LYS A 72 4.67 -18.23 19.78
N ALA A 73 5.53 -18.17 20.79
CA ALA A 73 5.41 -19.01 21.99
C ALA A 73 4.10 -18.71 22.75
N ALA A 74 3.75 -17.43 22.91
CA ALA A 74 2.52 -17.03 23.61
C ALA A 74 1.23 -17.33 22.83
N LEU A 75 1.31 -17.53 21.52
CA LEU A 75 0.19 -17.84 20.64
C LEU A 75 0.28 -19.25 20.03
N GLY A 76 1.13 -20.13 20.60
CA GLY A 76 1.49 -21.41 20.00
C GLY A 76 0.32 -22.38 19.79
N ASP A 77 -0.75 -22.24 20.57
CA ASP A 77 -1.98 -23.05 20.43
C ASP A 77 -3.01 -22.41 19.49
N ASN A 78 -2.74 -21.21 18.96
CA ASN A 78 -3.64 -20.51 18.06
C ASN A 78 -3.42 -20.97 16.62
N GLU A 79 -4.45 -21.61 16.04
CA GLU A 79 -4.41 -22.12 14.68
C GLU A 79 -4.09 -21.03 13.64
N ALA A 80 -4.51 -19.78 13.86
CA ALA A 80 -4.21 -18.66 12.96
C ALA A 80 -2.73 -18.19 13.01
N VAL A 81 -1.91 -18.77 13.88
CA VAL A 81 -0.44 -18.57 13.95
C VAL A 81 0.31 -19.82 13.50
N THR A 82 -0.21 -21.02 13.78
CA THR A 82 0.44 -22.29 13.41
C THR A 82 0.07 -22.79 12.02
N ASN A 83 -1.09 -22.39 11.50
CA ASN A 83 -1.57 -22.72 10.16
C ASN A 83 -1.65 -21.45 9.32
N GLU A 84 -0.85 -21.41 8.26
CA GLU A 84 -0.70 -20.26 7.41
C GLU A 84 -1.97 -19.89 6.64
N ALA A 85 -2.75 -20.88 6.19
CA ALA A 85 -4.00 -20.63 5.47
C ALA A 85 -5.05 -19.99 6.38
N VAL A 86 -5.11 -20.43 7.65
CA VAL A 86 -6.02 -19.87 8.66
C VAL A 86 -5.57 -18.46 9.04
N GLY A 87 -4.25 -18.26 9.23
CA GLY A 87 -3.68 -16.93 9.49
C GLY A 87 -3.95 -15.93 8.38
N SER A 88 -3.76 -16.35 7.13
CA SER A 88 -4.03 -15.53 5.94
C SER A 88 -5.50 -15.12 5.86
N ALA A 89 -6.42 -16.06 6.02
CA ALA A 89 -7.87 -15.77 6.02
C ALA A 89 -8.27 -14.81 7.17
N HIS A 90 -7.66 -14.95 8.35
CA HIS A 90 -7.90 -14.07 9.49
C HIS A 90 -7.42 -12.64 9.22
N VAL A 91 -6.19 -12.49 8.71
CA VAL A 91 -5.61 -11.18 8.34
C VAL A 91 -6.41 -10.54 7.19
N GLU A 92 -6.83 -11.32 6.20
CA GLU A 92 -7.64 -10.85 5.08
C GLU A 92 -8.99 -10.30 5.57
N SER A 93 -9.69 -11.08 6.40
CA SER A 93 -10.96 -10.68 7.01
C SER A 93 -10.81 -9.40 7.84
N PHE A 94 -9.72 -9.28 8.60
CA PHE A 94 -9.41 -8.09 9.37
C PHE A 94 -9.16 -6.87 8.48
N ALA A 95 -8.28 -7.01 7.47
CA ALA A 95 -7.95 -5.94 6.54
C ALA A 95 -9.17 -5.46 5.76
N LEU A 96 -10.04 -6.39 5.34
CA LEU A 96 -11.29 -6.09 4.63
C LEU A 96 -12.25 -5.30 5.52
N LYS A 97 -12.41 -5.65 6.81
CA LYS A 97 -13.24 -4.89 7.75
C LYS A 97 -12.76 -3.44 7.89
N VAL A 98 -11.45 -3.22 8.01
CA VAL A 98 -10.88 -1.86 8.10
C VAL A 98 -11.10 -1.08 6.81
N PHE A 99 -10.90 -1.73 5.65
CA PHE A 99 -11.15 -1.14 4.34
C PHE A 99 -12.62 -0.72 4.17
N LEU A 100 -13.57 -1.61 4.45
CA LEU A 100 -15.00 -1.33 4.35
C LEU A 100 -15.42 -0.21 5.31
N GLY A 101 -14.81 -0.13 6.50
CA GLY A 101 -15.03 0.99 7.42
C GLY A 101 -14.56 2.34 6.88
N ALA A 102 -13.53 2.37 6.04
CA ALA A 102 -13.09 3.58 5.34
C ALA A 102 -14.01 3.90 4.14
N ASP A 103 -14.35 2.89 3.34
CA ASP A 103 -15.23 3.03 2.16
C ASP A 103 -16.64 3.50 2.54
N ASN A 104 -17.20 2.96 3.63
CA ASN A 104 -18.51 3.37 4.13
C ASN A 104 -18.51 4.84 4.59
N ALA A 105 -17.45 5.30 5.26
CA ALA A 105 -17.33 6.69 5.69
C ALA A 105 -17.23 7.64 4.47
N ASP A 106 -16.43 7.25 3.47
CA ASP A 106 -16.29 8.00 2.23
C ASP A 106 -17.61 8.09 1.43
N ARG A 107 -18.34 6.99 1.32
CA ARG A 107 -19.67 6.95 0.68
C ARG A 107 -20.71 7.78 1.43
N ALA A 108 -20.59 7.87 2.76
CA ALA A 108 -21.41 8.74 3.59
C ALA A 108 -21.01 10.23 3.49
N GLY A 109 -19.98 10.57 2.72
CA GLY A 109 -19.48 11.94 2.58
C GLY A 109 -18.60 12.42 3.74
N ASP A 110 -18.17 11.52 4.64
CA ASP A 110 -17.18 11.85 5.67
C ASP A 110 -15.76 11.81 5.07
N PHE A 111 -15.29 13.00 4.67
CA PHE A 111 -13.94 13.20 4.15
C PHE A 111 -12.95 13.73 5.19
N SER A 112 -13.22 13.47 6.47
CA SER A 112 -12.36 13.93 7.56
C SER A 112 -10.95 13.34 7.46
N LYS A 113 -10.01 13.96 8.18
CA LYS A 113 -8.67 13.39 8.38
C LYS A 113 -8.72 11.97 8.96
N ALA A 114 -9.80 11.61 9.67
CA ALA A 114 -9.98 10.26 10.20
C ALA A 114 -10.25 9.25 9.07
N THR A 115 -11.13 9.55 8.11
CA THR A 115 -11.38 8.69 6.94
C THR A 115 -10.12 8.49 6.10
N ILE A 116 -9.36 9.56 5.87
CA ILE A 116 -8.07 9.48 5.16
C ILE A 116 -7.13 8.51 5.87
N ARG A 117 -6.97 8.65 7.19
CA ARG A 117 -6.14 7.73 7.98
C ARG A 117 -6.65 6.30 7.92
N LYS A 118 -7.96 6.07 7.95
CA LYS A 118 -8.54 4.72 7.80
C LYS A 118 -8.16 4.08 6.47
N PHE A 119 -8.22 4.80 5.34
CA PHE A 119 -7.75 4.27 4.06
C PHE A 119 -6.25 3.95 4.05
N VAL A 120 -5.41 4.83 4.62
CA VAL A 120 -3.97 4.57 4.74
C VAL A 120 -3.72 3.29 5.54
N VAL A 121 -4.37 3.15 6.69
CA VAL A 121 -4.24 1.98 7.57
C VAL A 121 -4.81 0.72 6.92
N ALA A 122 -5.93 0.80 6.21
CA ALA A 122 -6.47 -0.32 5.43
C ALA A 122 -5.44 -0.83 4.41
N GLY A 123 -4.83 0.06 3.63
CA GLY A 123 -3.78 -0.31 2.68
C GLY A 123 -2.58 -0.98 3.35
N GLN A 124 -2.19 -0.54 4.56
CA GLN A 124 -1.12 -1.15 5.33
C GLN A 124 -1.44 -2.58 5.77
N PHE A 125 -2.67 -2.83 6.26
CA PHE A 125 -3.09 -4.18 6.65
C PHE A 125 -3.25 -5.11 5.45
N ILE A 126 -3.73 -4.60 4.32
CA ILE A 126 -3.77 -5.39 3.08
C ILE A 126 -2.34 -5.77 2.65
N ASP A 127 -1.37 -4.85 2.75
CA ASP A 127 0.03 -5.13 2.41
C ASP A 127 0.64 -6.24 3.30
N VAL A 128 0.09 -6.52 4.50
CA VAL A 128 0.53 -7.63 5.40
C VAL A 128 0.24 -9.00 4.78
N LEU A 129 -0.73 -9.13 3.87
CA LEU A 129 -1.02 -10.39 3.19
C LEU A 129 0.16 -10.90 2.35
N ASN A 130 1.12 -10.05 2.01
CA ASN A 130 2.36 -10.46 1.34
C ASN A 130 3.35 -11.18 2.25
N ALA A 131 3.04 -11.31 3.54
CA ALA A 131 3.86 -12.08 4.47
C ALA A 131 3.67 -13.60 4.33
N PHE A 132 2.53 -14.00 3.78
CA PHE A 132 2.16 -15.39 3.52
C PHE A 132 2.71 -15.86 2.17
N GLU A 133 3.00 -17.16 2.05
CA GLU A 133 3.50 -17.83 0.85
C GLU A 133 2.53 -17.75 -0.31
N THR A 134 1.22 -17.88 -0.04
CA THR A 134 0.16 -17.67 -1.05
C THR A 134 0.12 -16.23 -1.55
N GLY A 135 0.68 -15.31 -0.76
CA GLY A 135 0.69 -13.88 -1.03
C GLY A 135 -0.70 -13.26 -1.03
N MET A 136 -0.74 -12.02 -1.53
CA MET A 136 -1.96 -11.22 -1.65
C MET A 136 -2.69 -11.56 -2.97
N SER A 137 -4.00 -11.81 -2.88
CA SER A 137 -4.85 -12.01 -4.05
C SER A 137 -4.96 -10.75 -4.93
N GLU A 138 -5.32 -10.92 -6.21
CA GLU A 138 -5.49 -9.78 -7.13
C GLU A 138 -6.62 -8.84 -6.67
N GLU A 139 -7.68 -9.38 -6.08
CA GLU A 139 -8.76 -8.56 -5.51
C GLU A 139 -8.24 -7.67 -4.37
N MET A 140 -7.46 -8.24 -3.43
CA MET A 140 -6.89 -7.47 -2.33
C MET A 140 -5.85 -6.47 -2.82
N SER A 141 -5.06 -6.82 -3.84
CA SER A 141 -4.14 -5.90 -4.54
C SER A 141 -4.87 -4.67 -5.10
N GLN A 142 -6.03 -4.88 -5.71
CA GLN A 142 -6.87 -3.80 -6.24
C GLN A 142 -7.43 -2.91 -5.13
N LYS A 143 -7.90 -3.51 -4.02
CA LYS A 143 -8.35 -2.74 -2.84
C LYS A 143 -7.21 -1.92 -2.22
N ALA A 144 -6.00 -2.47 -2.13
CA ALA A 144 -4.83 -1.72 -1.65
C ALA A 144 -4.49 -0.53 -2.55
N LYS A 145 -4.51 -0.72 -3.89
CA LYS A 145 -4.30 0.36 -4.86
C LYS A 145 -5.37 1.46 -4.71
N TYR A 146 -6.63 1.06 -4.60
CA TYR A 146 -7.74 1.98 -4.39
C TYR A 146 -7.60 2.75 -3.07
N ALA A 147 -7.31 2.08 -1.95
CA ALA A 147 -7.15 2.72 -0.65
C ALA A 147 -6.03 3.78 -0.67
N LYS A 148 -4.88 3.45 -1.28
CA LYS A 148 -3.74 4.37 -1.45
C LYS A 148 -4.11 5.57 -2.31
N TRP A 149 -4.75 5.34 -3.46
CA TRP A 149 -5.20 6.41 -4.35
C TRP A 149 -6.23 7.32 -3.66
N LYS A 150 -7.24 6.74 -3.03
CA LYS A 150 -8.33 7.50 -2.41
C LYS A 150 -7.83 8.33 -1.23
N ALA A 151 -6.97 7.77 -0.38
CA ALA A 151 -6.34 8.53 0.69
C ALA A 151 -5.56 9.76 0.15
N ALA A 152 -4.83 9.59 -0.94
CA ALA A 152 -4.09 10.68 -1.58
C ALA A 152 -5.01 11.74 -2.20
N ASP A 153 -6.09 11.33 -2.88
CA ASP A 153 -7.09 12.23 -3.47
C ASP A 153 -7.80 13.05 -2.39
N LEU A 154 -8.28 12.40 -1.32
CA LEU A 154 -8.90 13.08 -0.18
C LEU A 154 -7.95 14.06 0.51
N ALA A 155 -6.69 13.66 0.74
CA ALA A 155 -5.69 14.54 1.34
C ALA A 155 -5.38 15.75 0.46
N LYS A 156 -5.35 15.56 -0.86
CA LYS A 156 -5.18 16.65 -1.84
C LYS A 156 -6.37 17.61 -1.82
N CYS A 157 -7.59 17.09 -1.85
CA CYS A 157 -8.81 17.89 -1.77
C CYS A 157 -8.87 18.72 -0.50
N LEU A 158 -8.57 18.15 0.67
CA LEU A 158 -8.53 18.89 1.94
C LEU A 158 -7.49 20.02 1.93
N ARG A 159 -6.32 19.79 1.34
CA ARG A 159 -5.27 20.81 1.25
C ARG A 159 -5.62 21.95 0.29
N GLU A 160 -6.38 21.65 -0.76
CA GLU A 160 -6.80 22.60 -1.80
C GLU A 160 -8.17 23.25 -1.53
N GLY A 161 -8.86 22.86 -0.44
CA GLY A 161 -10.22 23.33 -0.14
C GLY A 161 -11.29 22.86 -1.13
N ARG A 162 -11.02 21.78 -1.88
CA ARG A 162 -12.00 21.19 -2.82
C ARG A 162 -12.86 20.14 -2.13
N THR A 163 -14.14 20.07 -2.49
CA THR A 163 -15.04 19.00 -2.03
C THR A 163 -14.70 17.68 -2.75
N PRO A 164 -14.39 16.60 -2.03
CA PRO A 164 -14.15 15.29 -2.64
C PRO A 164 -15.42 14.66 -3.21
N VAL A 165 -15.24 13.70 -4.12
CA VAL A 165 -16.35 12.90 -4.69
C VAL A 165 -16.52 11.62 -3.86
N PRO A 166 -17.72 11.33 -3.32
CA PRO A 166 -17.99 10.10 -2.58
C PRO A 166 -17.86 8.83 -3.42
N GLY A 167 -17.44 7.75 -2.77
CA GLY A 167 -17.41 6.40 -3.32
C GLY A 167 -16.25 6.13 -4.28
N PRO A 168 -16.18 4.90 -4.82
CA PRO A 168 -15.34 4.61 -5.96
C PRO A 168 -15.84 5.45 -7.13
N ARG A 169 -14.94 6.23 -7.75
CA ARG A 169 -15.13 6.56 -9.16
C ARG A 169 -15.31 5.23 -9.87
N GLU A 170 -16.24 5.14 -10.81
CA GLU A 170 -16.41 3.95 -11.64
C GLU A 170 -15.05 3.59 -12.24
N TYR A 171 -14.32 2.70 -11.57
CA TYR A 171 -13.06 2.15 -12.04
C TYR A 171 -13.50 1.05 -12.98
N THR A 172 -13.81 1.42 -14.21
CA THR A 172 -13.79 0.45 -15.31
C THR A 172 -12.41 -0.19 -15.25
N TYR A 173 -12.34 -1.49 -14.95
CA TYR A 173 -11.12 -2.25 -15.13
C TYR A 173 -10.71 -2.09 -16.60
N GLY A 174 -9.73 -1.22 -16.83
CA GLY A 174 -9.08 -1.11 -18.11
C GLY A 174 -8.28 -2.38 -18.32
N THR A 175 -8.91 -3.35 -18.97
CA THR A 175 -8.27 -4.38 -19.77
C THR A 175 -7.21 -3.71 -20.63
N SER A 176 -5.97 -3.69 -20.18
CA SER A 176 -4.85 -3.51 -21.09
C SER A 176 -4.62 -4.86 -21.76
N ASN A 177 -5.45 -5.18 -22.76
CA ASN A 177 -5.00 -6.07 -23.82
C ASN A 177 -5.42 -5.53 -25.19
N SER A 178 -4.52 -5.79 -26.11
CA SER A 178 -4.21 -5.12 -27.35
C SER A 178 -5.13 -5.44 -28.54
N SER A 179 -5.19 -4.48 -29.48
CA SER A 179 -5.19 -4.62 -30.95
C SER A 179 -6.50 -4.61 -31.79
N ARG A 180 -6.39 -3.86 -32.92
CA ARG A 180 -7.18 -3.76 -34.18
C ARG A 180 -8.24 -2.63 -34.21
N GLY A 181 -8.00 -1.49 -34.86
CA GLY A 181 -7.94 -1.22 -36.31
C GLY A 181 -9.08 -0.24 -36.68
N PRO A 182 -9.01 0.62 -37.73
CA PRO A 182 -8.72 0.17 -39.09
C PRO A 182 -7.74 1.03 -39.90
N ASP A 183 -7.17 0.32 -40.88
CA ASP A 183 -6.47 0.78 -42.07
C ASP A 183 -7.36 1.68 -42.97
N GLY A 184 -6.76 2.65 -43.66
CA GLY A 184 -7.51 3.55 -44.55
C GLY A 184 -6.73 4.76 -45.12
N GLY A 185 -5.71 4.52 -45.95
CA GLY A 185 -5.58 5.26 -47.21
C GLY A 185 -4.92 6.66 -47.26
N ARG A 186 -3.58 6.66 -47.42
CA ARG A 186 -2.74 7.44 -48.37
C ARG A 186 -3.19 8.84 -48.87
N ALA A 187 -2.28 9.81 -48.77
CA ALA A 187 -1.78 10.57 -49.94
C ALA A 187 -0.42 11.24 -49.66
N ARG A 188 0.60 10.84 -50.43
CA ARG A 188 1.91 11.52 -50.57
C ARG A 188 1.77 12.73 -51.50
N ARG A 189 2.58 13.78 -51.31
CA ARG A 189 3.09 14.70 -52.37
C ARG A 189 4.22 15.60 -51.82
N PRO A 190 5.09 16.19 -52.68
CA PRO A 190 6.53 15.92 -52.64
C PRO A 190 7.43 17.15 -52.48
N ARG A 191 8.73 16.92 -52.28
CA ARG A 191 9.82 17.92 -52.35
C ARG A 191 10.13 18.31 -53.81
N GLY A 192 10.39 19.60 -54.07
CA GLY A 192 11.03 20.04 -55.33
C GLY A 192 11.17 21.55 -55.60
N ARG A 193 12.36 22.09 -55.29
CA ARG A 193 13.20 23.09 -56.02
C ARG A 193 12.69 24.48 -56.51
N ARG A 194 13.46 25.50 -56.05
CA ARG A 194 14.17 26.62 -56.75
C ARG A 194 13.42 27.70 -57.57
N GLY A 195 13.75 28.96 -57.26
CA GLY A 195 13.85 30.10 -58.20
C GLY A 195 13.55 31.46 -57.52
N ARG A 196 14.53 32.29 -57.13
CA ARG A 196 15.26 33.38 -57.85
C ARG A 196 14.54 34.75 -57.92
N ARG A 197 15.21 35.78 -57.35
CA ARG A 197 15.22 37.26 -57.67
C ARG A 197 13.89 38.03 -57.47
N GLY A 198 13.86 39.28 -56.99
CA GLY A 198 14.86 40.26 -56.55
C GLY A 198 14.23 41.66 -56.36
N ARG A 199 14.86 42.48 -55.49
CA ARG A 199 14.99 43.96 -55.47
C ARG A 199 13.79 44.89 -55.77
N ARG A 200 13.56 45.85 -54.84
CA ARG A 200 13.82 47.34 -54.91
C ARG A 200 13.31 47.95 -53.57
N GLY A 201 14.11 48.65 -52.75
CA GLY A 201 14.52 50.07 -52.84
C GLY A 201 13.42 50.95 -52.20
N ALA A 202 13.51 51.62 -51.05
CA ALA A 202 14.52 52.48 -50.42
C ALA A 202 14.84 53.76 -51.24
N ALA A 203 14.51 54.90 -50.60
CA ALA A 203 14.55 56.30 -51.05
C ALA A 203 13.41 56.74 -51.97
#